data_AF-A0A7Z1SAG4-F1
#
_entry.id   AF-A0A7Z1SAG4-F1
#
_cell.length_a   1.000
_cell.length_b   1.000
_cell.length_c   1.000
_cell.angle_alpha   90.00
_cell.angle_beta   90.00
_cell.angle_gamma   90.00
#
_symmetry.space_group_name_H-M   'P 1'
#
loop_
_entity.id
_entity.type
_entity.pdbx_description
1 polymer ?
#
loop_
_entity_poly.entity_id
_entity_poly.type
_entity_poly.pdbx_seq_one_letter_code
_entity_poly.pdbx_strand_id
1 'polypeptide(L)' 'RLTRDIDSILLLAGYYDPVVAQAWLENWQGLHHAIATGQRIEIEHFRNEANNQEPFWLHSGKR' A
#
# COMPACT_ATOMS: atom_id res chain seq x y z
N ARG A 1 0.48 -6.79 -12.29
CA ARG A 1 0.88 -7.52 -11.06
C ARG A 1 0.48 -6.71 -9.82
N LEU A 2 0.96 -5.47 -9.67
CA LEU A 2 0.65 -4.58 -8.55
C LEU A 2 -0.86 -4.43 -8.25
N THR A 3 -1.69 -4.16 -9.28
CA THR A 3 -3.15 -4.00 -9.11
C THR A 3 -3.81 -5.19 -8.41
N ARG A 4 -3.49 -6.41 -8.84
CA ARG A 4 -4.02 -7.64 -8.25
C ARG A 4 -3.60 -7.81 -6.79
N ASP A 5 -2.39 -7.41 -6.45
CA ASP A 5 -1.87 -7.52 -5.08
C ASP A 5 -2.56 -6.47 -4.18
N ILE A 6 -2.86 -5.26 -4.68
CA ILE A 6 -3.69 -4.24 -4.01
C ILE A 6 -5.09 -4.78 -3.74
N ASP A 7 -5.76 -5.33 -4.76
CA ASP A 7 -7.11 -5.90 -4.64
C ASP A 7 -7.16 -7.04 -3.61
N SER A 8 -6.12 -7.88 -3.59
CA SER A 8 -6.00 -8.98 -2.63
C SER A 8 -5.90 -8.47 -1.19
N ILE A 9 -5.12 -7.42 -0.95
CA ILE A 9 -4.98 -6.83 0.39
C ILE A 9 -6.28 -6.14 0.82
N LEU A 10 -6.98 -5.45 -0.09
CA LEU A 10 -8.30 -4.87 0.17
C LEU A 10 -9.30 -5.91 0.70
N LEU A 11 -9.32 -7.10 0.10
CA LEU A 11 -10.20 -8.21 0.55
C LEU A 11 -9.79 -8.79 1.92
N LEU A 12 -8.50 -8.75 2.26
CA LEU A 12 -7.96 -9.34 3.50
C LEU A 12 -7.93 -8.36 4.68
N ALA A 13 -7.96 -7.05 4.42
CA ALA A 13 -7.78 -6.02 5.44
C ALA A 13 -9.00 -5.83 6.38
N GLY A 14 -10.14 -6.46 6.09
CA GLY A 14 -11.42 -6.18 6.77
C GLY A 14 -11.48 -6.46 8.28
N TYR A 15 -10.48 -7.13 8.86
CA TYR A 15 -10.37 -7.38 10.30
C TYR A 15 -9.52 -6.34 11.05
N TYR A 16 -8.88 -5.41 10.35
CA TYR A 16 -8.00 -4.38 10.92
C TYR A 16 -8.69 -3.02 10.95
N ASP A 17 -8.08 -2.06 11.65
CA ASP A 17 -8.59 -0.68 11.65
C ASP A 17 -8.66 -0.15 10.20
N PRO A 18 -9.86 0.22 9.72
CA PRO A 18 -10.05 0.62 8.33
C PRO A 18 -9.27 1.89 7.98
N VAL A 19 -9.06 2.80 8.93
CA VAL A 19 -8.30 4.03 8.70
C VAL A 19 -6.82 3.70 8.50
N VAL A 20 -6.27 2.83 9.35
CA VAL A 20 -4.86 2.41 9.25
C VAL A 20 -4.60 1.60 7.99
N ALA A 21 -5.47 0.63 7.70
CA ALA A 21 -5.35 -0.20 6.50
C ALA A 21 -5.50 0.62 5.21
N GLN A 22 -6.44 1.58 5.18
CA GLN A 22 -6.63 2.44 4.03
C GLN A 22 -5.43 3.37 3.81
N ALA A 23 -4.90 4.01 4.87
CA ALA A 23 -3.71 4.85 4.77
C ALA A 23 -2.49 4.05 4.26
N TRP A 24 -2.33 2.79 4.69
CA TRP A 24 -1.27 1.93 4.18
C TRP A 24 -1.46 1.58 2.69
N LEU A 25 -2.71 1.34 2.26
CA LEU A 25 -3.05 1.04 0.87
C LEU A 25 -2.94 2.25 -0.06
N GLU A 26 -3.17 3.47 0.44
CA GLU A 26 -3.09 4.72 -0.33
C GLU A 26 -1.72 4.90 -1.00
N ASN A 27 -0.63 4.55 -0.31
CA ASN A 27 0.71 4.61 -0.89
C ASN A 27 0.88 3.68 -2.11
N TRP A 28 0.33 2.46 -2.05
CA TRP A 28 0.37 1.51 -3.16
C TRP A 28 -0.57 1.91 -4.31
N GLN A 29 -1.74 2.46 -4.00
CA GLN A 29 -2.69 2.97 -4.99
C GLN A 29 -2.14 4.21 -5.70
N GLY A 30 -1.49 5.12 -4.97
CA GLY A 30 -0.76 6.27 -5.50
C GLY A 30 0.37 5.84 -6.43
N LEU A 31 1.17 4.85 -6.03
CA LEU A 31 2.20 4.25 -6.89
C LEU A 31 1.61 3.68 -8.19
N HIS A 32 0.53 2.91 -8.08
CA HIS A 32 -0.15 2.35 -9.26
C HIS A 32 -0.64 3.45 -10.21
N HIS A 33 -1.26 4.50 -9.68
CA HIS A 33 -1.70 5.65 -10.47
C HIS A 33 -0.54 6.36 -11.16
N ALA A 34 0.56 6.62 -10.43
CA ALA A 34 1.75 7.29 -10.96
C ALA A 34 2.41 6.46 -12.09
N ILE A 35 2.47 5.13 -11.95
CA ILE A 35 2.94 4.23 -13.02
C ILE A 35 2.03 4.33 -14.25
N ALA A 36 0.71 4.25 -14.06
CA ALA A 36 -0.25 4.27 -15.15
C ALA A 36 -0.23 5.59 -15.95
N THR A 37 0.15 6.69 -15.30
CA THR A 37 0.18 8.04 -15.89
C THR A 37 1.59 8.51 -16.27
N GLY A 38 2.63 7.73 -15.98
CA GLY A 38 4.02 8.05 -16.32
C GLY A 38 4.66 9.16 -15.47
N GLN A 39 4.12 9.42 -14.28
CA GLN A 39 4.57 10.47 -13.35
C GLN A 39 5.84 10.04 -12.60
N ARG A 40 7.02 10.22 -13.23
CA ARG A 40 8.30 9.66 -12.74
C ARG A 40 8.71 10.07 -11.33
N ILE A 41 8.43 11.32 -10.93
CA ILE A 41 8.80 11.83 -9.59
C ILE A 41 7.91 11.17 -8.53
N GLU A 42 6.62 11.09 -8.84
CA GLU A 42 5.57 10.53 -7.99
C GLU A 42 5.72 9.01 -7.85
N ILE A 43 6.16 8.31 -8.91
CA ILE A 43 6.53 6.89 -8.85
C ILE A 43 7.61 6.68 -7.78
N GLU A 44 8.66 7.48 -7.79
CA GLU A 44 9.76 7.36 -6.83
C GLU A 44 9.30 7.72 -5.41
N HIS A 45 8.51 8.78 -5.27
CA HIS A 45 7.93 9.19 -4.00
C HIS A 45 7.06 8.10 -3.37
N PHE A 46 6.02 7.62 -4.07
CA PHE A 46 5.12 6.60 -3.53
C PHE A 46 5.82 5.27 -3.30
N ARG A 47 6.81 4.91 -4.14
CA ARG A 47 7.61 3.70 -3.90
C ARG A 47 8.36 3.78 -2.57
N ASN A 48 8.95 4.93 -2.26
CA ASN A 48 9.70 5.12 -1.01
C ASN A 48 8.76 5.11 0.20
N GLU A 49 7.64 5.81 0.14
CA GLU A 49 6.62 5.79 1.20
C GLU A 49 6.09 4.36 1.44
N ALA A 50 5.73 3.64 0.37
CA ALA A 50 5.20 2.29 0.45
C ALA A 50 6.18 1.25 1.01
N ASN A 51 7.49 1.45 0.81
CA ASN A 51 8.53 0.59 1.38
C ASN A 51 8.90 0.93 2.83
N ASN A 52 8.74 2.19 3.23
CA ASN A 52 9.10 2.66 4.57
C ASN A 52 7.97 2.46 5.59
N GLN A 53 6.72 2.34 5.16
CA GLN A 53 5.59 2.08 6.05
C GLN A 53 5.63 0.67 6.64
N GLU A 54 5.31 0.56 7.93
CA GLU A 54 5.22 -0.75 8.59
C GLU A 54 3.92 -1.49 8.21
N PRO A 55 3.92 -2.82 8.21
CA PRO A 55 2.68 -3.59 8.05
C PRO A 55 1.69 -3.28 9.18
N PHE A 56 0.40 -3.18 8.83
CA PHE A 56 -0.67 -2.99 9.82
C PHE A 56 -1.15 -4.31 10.44
N TRP A 57 -0.79 -5.46 9.85
CA TRP A 57 -1.22 -6.77 10.33
C TRP A 57 -0.24 -7.35 11.36
N LEU A 58 -0.77 -8.18 12.25
CA LEU A 58 0.04 -8.97 13.18
C LEU A 58 0.95 -9.92 12.39
N HIS A 59 2.26 -9.74 12.56
CA HIS A 59 3.27 -10.68 12.10
C HIS A 59 4.13 -11.11 13.29
N SER A 60 4.70 -12.31 13.25
CA SER A 60 5.36 -13.00 14.37
C SER A 60 6.61 -12.31 14.96
N GLY A 61 6.90 -11.07 14.56
CA GLY A 61 8.05 -10.28 15.02
C GLY A 61 7.70 -8.99 15.76
N LYS A 62 6.42 -8.61 15.89
CA LYS A 62 6.02 -7.43 16.66
C LYS A 62 4.78 -7.69 17.52
N ARG A 63 4.95 -7.49 18.83
CA ARG A 63 3.92 -7.34 19.87
C ARG A 63 4.19 -6.03 20.58
#